data_AF-A0AA43FE49-F1
#
_entry.id   AF-A0AA43FE49-F1
#
_cell.length_a   1.000
_cell.length_b   1.000
_cell.length_c   1.000
_cell.angle_alpha   90.00
_cell.angle_beta   90.00
_cell.angle_gamma   90.00
#
_symmetry.space_group_name_H-M   'P 1'
#
loop_
_entity.id
_entity.type
_entity.pdbx_description
1 polymer ?
#
loop_
_entity_poly.entity_id
_entity_poly.type
_entity_poly.pdbx_seq_one_letter_code
_entity_poly.pdbx_strand_id
1 'polypeptide(L)'
;MSDSREVLLDAAWQLVVESFGFEPTTTEPGQRVGAKILEQLKAADIAARASMTTGAFYNRWPNREAFLADFLDYALSVERSPTFDAILEVYSQIDNLPLLDQIERLAVANFEAMSVNPSFAIQTHLWSLMRSRPDIKDRMATMYRDFRDPMVPIYEAVLAGLGRELREPLTMPQLSNIMVGLAEGMTMQIVVGGEFGATRETYVMALQALLPVLTRARGDSRTIQEVVAEAATSAT
;
A
#
# COMPACT_ATOMS: atom_id res chain seq x y z
N MET A 1 -1.15 -30.30 7.12
CA MET A 1 -2.42 -29.80 7.69
C MET A 1 -2.21 -28.31 7.91
N SER A 2 -3.04 -27.45 7.31
CA SER A 2 -2.97 -26.00 7.57
C SER A 2 -3.27 -25.75 9.06
N ASP A 3 -2.55 -24.82 9.69
CA ASP A 3 -2.82 -24.44 11.07
C ASP A 3 -4.21 -23.81 11.14
N SER A 4 -5.12 -24.41 11.92
CA SER A 4 -6.48 -23.88 12.11
C SER A 4 -6.53 -22.41 12.53
N ARG A 5 -5.47 -21.87 13.15
CA ARG A 5 -5.37 -20.43 13.42
C ARG A 5 -5.35 -19.63 12.12
N GLU A 6 -4.47 -19.99 11.20
CA GLU A 6 -4.32 -19.34 9.89
C GLU A 6 -5.60 -19.48 9.05
N VAL A 7 -6.24 -20.66 9.05
CA VAL A 7 -7.52 -20.87 8.36
C VAL A 7 -8.62 -19.92 8.87
N LEU A 8 -8.70 -19.71 10.18
CA LEU A 8 -9.67 -18.80 10.79
C LEU A 8 -9.34 -17.33 10.50
N LEU A 9 -8.05 -16.95 10.46
CA LEU A 9 -7.62 -15.61 10.07
C LEU A 9 -7.91 -15.33 8.59
N ASP A 10 -7.68 -16.29 7.70
CA ASP A 10 -8.02 -16.18 6.29
C ASP A 10 -9.52 -16.04 6.07
N ALA A 11 -10.33 -16.83 6.79
CA ALA A 11 -11.77 -16.70 6.78
C ALA A 11 -12.25 -15.31 7.23
N ALA A 12 -11.64 -14.74 8.27
CA ALA A 12 -11.92 -13.37 8.70
C ALA A 12 -11.51 -12.34 7.65
N TRP A 13 -10.37 -12.54 7.00
CA TRP A 13 -9.89 -11.68 5.91
C TRP A 13 -10.85 -11.69 4.73
N GLN A 14 -11.31 -12.86 4.29
CA GLN A 14 -12.29 -12.98 3.20
C GLN A 14 -13.59 -12.24 3.50
N LEU A 15 -14.10 -12.33 4.74
CA LEU A 15 -15.29 -11.58 5.16
C LEU A 15 -15.06 -10.06 5.07
N VAL A 16 -13.87 -9.58 5.40
CA VAL A 16 -13.48 -8.18 5.24
C VAL A 16 -13.46 -7.79 3.76
N VAL A 17 -12.77 -8.56 2.91
CA VAL A 17 -12.69 -8.30 1.45
C VAL A 17 -14.08 -8.23 0.81
N GLU A 18 -14.95 -9.18 1.13
CA GLU A 18 -16.33 -9.21 0.61
C GLU A 18 -17.14 -7.99 1.06
N SER A 19 -16.94 -7.51 2.28
CA SER A 19 -17.69 -6.35 2.80
C SER A 19 -17.34 -5.03 2.11
N PHE A 20 -16.17 -4.95 1.48
CA PHE A 20 -15.76 -3.80 0.68
C PHE A 20 -16.38 -3.79 -0.72
N GLY A 21 -16.94 -4.91 -1.18
CA GLY A 21 -17.60 -4.97 -2.48
C GLY A 21 -16.67 -4.63 -3.64
N PHE A 22 -15.40 -5.05 -3.58
CA PHE A 22 -14.46 -4.96 -4.70
C PHE A 22 -14.92 -5.90 -5.84
N GLU A 23 -16.01 -5.55 -6.54
CA GLU A 23 -16.34 -6.17 -7.82
C GLU A 23 -15.47 -5.52 -8.92
N PRO A 24 -14.74 -6.31 -9.74
CA PRO A 24 -13.79 -5.77 -10.72
C PRO A 24 -14.39 -4.96 -11.89
N THR A 25 -15.70 -4.77 -11.97
CA THR A 25 -16.39 -4.43 -13.24
C THR A 25 -17.33 -3.24 -13.21
N THR A 26 -17.54 -2.55 -12.06
CA THR A 26 -18.46 -1.40 -12.02
C THR A 26 -17.71 -0.07 -11.93
N THR A 27 -17.93 0.78 -12.93
CA THR A 27 -17.41 2.16 -13.09
C THR A 27 -17.94 3.17 -12.05
N GLU A 28 -18.67 2.72 -11.03
CA GLU A 28 -19.14 3.58 -9.96
C GLU A 28 -18.32 3.35 -8.68
N PRO A 29 -17.68 4.38 -8.11
CA PRO A 29 -16.95 4.26 -6.85
C PRO A 29 -17.86 3.70 -5.75
N GLY A 30 -17.50 2.52 -5.26
CA GLY A 30 -18.27 1.75 -4.29
C GLY A 30 -18.56 2.55 -3.02
N GLN A 31 -19.81 2.97 -2.89
CA GLN A 31 -20.36 3.56 -1.68
C GLN A 31 -20.60 2.42 -0.66
N ARG A 32 -19.62 2.12 0.20
CA ARG A 32 -19.77 1.42 1.51
C ARG A 32 -18.40 1.10 2.13
N VAL A 33 -17.79 2.06 2.82
CA VAL A 33 -16.73 1.73 3.79
C VAL A 33 -17.01 2.45 5.10
N GLY A 34 -17.74 1.78 5.98
CA GLY A 34 -18.06 2.29 7.31
C GLY A 34 -17.05 1.81 8.34
N ALA A 35 -16.73 2.66 9.32
CA ALA A 35 -15.83 2.46 10.47
C ALA A 35 -16.16 1.26 11.41
N LYS A 36 -16.96 0.30 10.95
CA LYS A 36 -17.45 -0.85 11.71
C LYS A 36 -17.00 -2.19 11.15
N ILE A 37 -16.08 -2.22 10.17
CA ILE A 37 -15.68 -3.47 9.52
C ILE A 37 -15.12 -4.49 10.51
N LEU A 38 -14.29 -4.05 11.45
CA LEU A 38 -13.79 -4.92 12.51
C LEU A 38 -14.91 -5.35 13.44
N GLU A 39 -15.89 -4.48 13.75
CA GLU A 39 -17.05 -4.78 14.60
C GLU A 39 -17.96 -5.88 14.03
N GLN A 40 -17.99 -6.04 12.71
CA GLN A 40 -18.82 -7.02 12.02
C GLN A 40 -18.23 -8.44 12.06
N LEU A 41 -16.94 -8.60 12.36
CA LEU A 41 -16.28 -9.89 12.46
C LEU A 41 -16.74 -10.66 13.71
N LYS A 42 -17.71 -11.57 13.55
CA LYS A 42 -18.22 -12.44 14.62
C LYS A 42 -17.58 -13.83 14.55
N ALA A 43 -17.28 -14.39 15.71
CA ALA A 43 -16.67 -15.72 15.83
C ALA A 43 -17.46 -16.83 15.09
N ALA A 44 -18.79 -16.76 15.15
CA ALA A 44 -19.66 -17.73 14.48
C ALA A 44 -19.55 -17.63 12.95
N ASP A 45 -19.51 -16.42 12.41
CA ASP A 45 -19.43 -16.17 10.95
C ASP A 45 -18.05 -16.59 10.41
N ILE A 46 -16.98 -16.27 11.15
CA ILE A 46 -15.60 -16.67 10.82
C ILE A 46 -15.46 -18.20 10.85
N ALA A 47 -15.93 -18.84 11.93
CA ALA A 47 -15.84 -20.29 12.05
C ALA A 47 -16.66 -21.00 10.97
N ALA A 48 -17.88 -20.52 10.68
CA ALA A 48 -18.71 -21.05 9.61
C ALA A 48 -18.01 -20.92 8.24
N ARG A 49 -17.40 -19.77 7.94
CA ARG A 49 -16.63 -19.55 6.72
C ARG A 49 -15.44 -20.51 6.62
N ALA A 50 -14.75 -20.76 7.73
CA ALA A 50 -13.66 -21.73 7.81
C ALA A 50 -14.12 -23.21 7.79
N SER A 51 -15.43 -23.48 7.69
CA SER A 51 -16.00 -24.83 7.84
C SER A 51 -15.61 -25.49 9.19
N MET A 52 -15.54 -24.67 10.25
CA MET A 52 -15.20 -25.07 11.61
C MET A 52 -16.35 -24.76 12.58
N THR A 53 -16.29 -25.33 13.77
CA THR A 53 -17.22 -24.98 14.85
C THR A 53 -16.81 -23.67 15.52
N THR A 54 -17.76 -22.92 16.06
CA THR A 54 -17.47 -21.72 16.86
C THR A 54 -16.56 -22.04 18.06
N GLY A 55 -16.62 -23.25 18.60
CA GLY A 55 -15.72 -23.70 19.66
C GLY A 55 -14.24 -23.75 19.23
N ALA A 56 -13.96 -24.05 17.96
CA ALA A 56 -12.59 -24.01 17.44
C ALA A 56 -12.00 -22.59 17.46
N PHE A 57 -12.82 -21.57 17.22
CA PHE A 57 -12.41 -20.17 17.34
C PHE A 57 -12.02 -19.83 18.79
N TYR A 58 -12.89 -20.16 19.76
CA TYR A 58 -12.62 -19.86 21.17
C TYR A 58 -11.47 -20.68 21.77
N ASN A 59 -11.14 -21.84 21.18
CA ASN A 59 -9.93 -22.59 21.55
C ASN A 59 -8.64 -21.88 21.12
N ARG A 60 -8.70 -20.97 20.13
CA ARG A 60 -7.53 -20.23 19.63
C ARG A 60 -7.36 -18.89 20.33
N TRP A 61 -8.45 -18.15 20.52
CA TRP A 61 -8.41 -16.85 21.15
C TRP A 61 -9.32 -16.80 22.39
N PRO A 62 -8.79 -16.44 23.57
CA PRO A 62 -9.57 -16.41 24.81
C PRO A 62 -10.62 -15.29 24.81
N ASN A 63 -10.42 -14.25 24.00
CA ASN A 63 -11.35 -13.12 23.88
C ASN A 63 -11.19 -12.45 22.52
N ARG A 64 -12.10 -11.50 22.24
CA ARG A 64 -12.15 -10.74 20.99
C ARG A 64 -10.91 -9.87 20.76
N GLU A 65 -10.33 -9.30 21.82
CA GLU A 65 -9.16 -8.43 21.70
C GLU A 65 -7.92 -9.22 21.25
N ALA A 66 -7.72 -10.43 21.79
CA ALA A 66 -6.66 -11.33 21.37
C ALA A 66 -6.81 -11.75 19.89
N PHE A 67 -8.05 -12.03 19.45
CA PHE A 67 -8.32 -12.28 18.04
C PHE A 67 -8.04 -11.05 17.18
N LEU A 68 -8.53 -9.87 17.56
CA LEU A 68 -8.35 -8.65 16.76
C LEU A 68 -6.87 -8.27 16.64
N ALA A 69 -6.09 -8.40 17.72
CA ALA A 69 -4.65 -8.20 17.69
C ALA A 69 -3.97 -9.07 16.62
N ASP A 70 -4.29 -10.37 16.62
CA ASP A 70 -3.74 -11.35 15.68
C ASP A 70 -4.23 -11.12 14.24
N PHE A 71 -5.51 -10.80 14.10
CA PHE A 71 -6.10 -10.45 12.81
C PHE A 71 -5.49 -9.19 12.21
N LEU A 72 -5.17 -8.17 13.02
CA LEU A 72 -4.51 -6.97 12.51
C LEU A 72 -3.09 -7.26 12.04
N ASP A 73 -2.32 -8.08 12.75
CA ASP A 73 -0.98 -8.50 12.28
C ASP A 73 -1.09 -9.29 10.96
N TYR A 74 -2.07 -10.17 10.86
CA TYR A 74 -2.35 -10.93 9.64
C TYR A 74 -2.78 -10.04 8.47
N ALA A 75 -3.75 -9.16 8.69
CA ALA A 75 -4.36 -8.34 7.64
C ALA A 75 -3.44 -7.22 7.13
N LEU A 76 -2.49 -6.78 7.95
CA LEU A 76 -1.50 -5.75 7.60
C LEU A 76 -0.15 -6.35 7.15
N SER A 77 -0.03 -7.68 7.06
CA SER A 77 1.17 -8.33 6.57
C SER A 77 1.45 -8.00 5.10
N VAL A 78 2.74 -7.97 4.72
CA VAL A 78 3.17 -7.63 3.35
C VAL A 78 2.60 -8.62 2.34
N GLU A 79 2.46 -9.89 2.73
CA GLU A 79 1.90 -10.98 1.94
C GLU A 79 0.42 -10.75 1.56
N ARG A 80 -0.28 -9.83 2.24
CA ARG A 80 -1.66 -9.46 1.92
C ARG A 80 -1.76 -8.19 1.09
N SER A 81 -0.64 -7.53 0.82
CA SER A 81 -0.58 -6.38 -0.07
C SER A 81 -0.39 -6.83 -1.52
N PRO A 82 -1.38 -6.67 -2.43
CA PRO A 82 -1.22 -7.00 -3.84
C PRO A 82 -0.19 -6.08 -4.55
N THR A 83 0.17 -4.96 -3.90
CA THR A 83 1.06 -3.95 -4.46
C THR A 83 2.46 -4.49 -4.73
N PHE A 84 2.98 -5.36 -3.86
CA PHE A 84 4.34 -5.86 -3.99
C PHE A 84 4.48 -6.76 -5.24
N ASP A 85 3.58 -7.72 -5.38
CA ASP A 85 3.56 -8.65 -6.52
C ASP A 85 3.32 -7.90 -7.84
N ALA A 86 2.40 -6.94 -7.86
CA ALA A 86 2.11 -6.14 -9.06
C ALA A 86 3.33 -5.33 -9.55
N ILE A 87 4.08 -4.72 -8.63
CA ILE A 87 5.30 -3.97 -8.97
C ILE A 87 6.38 -4.91 -9.51
N LEU A 88 6.61 -6.06 -8.85
CA LEU A 88 7.62 -7.02 -9.29
C LEU A 88 7.31 -7.63 -10.65
N GLU A 89 6.03 -7.96 -10.89
CA GLU A 89 5.57 -8.48 -12.17
C GLU A 89 5.88 -7.50 -13.30
N VAL A 90 5.49 -6.23 -13.14
CA VAL A 90 5.77 -5.20 -14.16
C VAL A 90 7.26 -4.93 -14.29
N TYR A 91 8.01 -4.85 -13.20
CA TYR A 91 9.45 -4.64 -13.24
C TYR A 91 10.17 -5.70 -14.09
N SER A 92 9.72 -6.96 -14.04
CA SER A 92 10.31 -8.04 -14.85
C SER A 92 10.07 -7.92 -16.38
N GLN A 93 9.23 -6.99 -16.82
CA GLN A 93 8.76 -6.88 -18.21
C GLN A 93 9.12 -5.53 -18.88
N ILE A 94 9.72 -4.59 -18.16
CA ILE A 94 9.95 -3.22 -18.66
C ILE A 94 11.37 -2.97 -19.17
N ASP A 95 12.26 -3.95 -19.06
CA ASP A 95 13.60 -3.91 -19.64
C ASP A 95 13.49 -3.57 -21.15
N ASN A 96 14.20 -2.54 -21.59
CA ASN A 96 14.24 -1.97 -22.96
C ASN A 96 13.19 -0.91 -23.33
N LEU A 97 12.31 -0.50 -22.41
CA LEU A 97 11.42 0.64 -22.69
C LEU A 97 12.13 1.99 -22.44
N PRO A 98 11.68 3.09 -23.09
CA PRO A 98 12.07 4.44 -22.69
C PRO A 98 11.79 4.72 -21.21
N LEU A 99 12.62 5.53 -20.54
CA LEU A 99 12.52 5.81 -19.10
C LEU A 99 11.12 6.27 -18.68
N LEU A 100 10.48 7.16 -19.45
CA LEU A 100 9.13 7.66 -19.12
C LEU A 100 8.08 6.56 -19.19
N ASP A 101 8.19 5.66 -20.16
CA ASP A 101 7.29 4.52 -20.34
C ASP A 101 7.49 3.47 -19.23
N GLN A 102 8.73 3.27 -18.78
CA GLN A 102 9.03 2.44 -17.61
C GLN A 102 8.37 2.98 -16.35
N ILE A 103 8.54 4.30 -16.10
CA ILE A 103 7.92 4.98 -14.95
C ILE A 103 6.40 4.89 -15.04
N GLU A 104 5.82 5.14 -16.21
CA GLU A 104 4.37 5.06 -16.42
C GLU A 104 3.83 3.67 -16.09
N ARG A 105 4.45 2.60 -16.60
CA ARG A 105 4.00 1.23 -16.33
C ARG A 105 4.07 0.87 -14.85
N LEU A 106 5.16 1.21 -14.17
CA LEU A 106 5.30 1.00 -12.73
C LEU A 106 4.27 1.81 -11.93
N ALA A 107 4.03 3.06 -12.33
CA ALA A 107 3.05 3.95 -11.71
C ALA A 107 1.62 3.41 -11.87
N VAL A 108 1.25 2.94 -13.07
CA VAL A 108 -0.05 2.34 -13.33
C VAL A 108 -0.25 1.08 -12.51
N ALA A 109 0.74 0.18 -12.48
CA ALA A 109 0.67 -1.05 -11.70
C ALA A 109 0.47 -0.78 -10.20
N ASN A 110 1.25 0.15 -9.64
CA ASN A 110 1.11 0.54 -8.24
C ASN A 110 -0.27 1.18 -7.97
N PHE A 111 -0.72 2.08 -8.84
CA PHE A 111 -2.02 2.74 -8.71
C PHE A 111 -3.18 1.74 -8.73
N GLU A 112 -3.17 0.82 -9.70
CA GLU A 112 -4.21 -0.22 -9.83
C GLU A 112 -4.20 -1.18 -8.64
N ALA A 113 -3.02 -1.63 -8.20
CA ALA A 113 -2.93 -2.51 -7.05
C ALA A 113 -3.41 -1.85 -5.75
N MET A 114 -3.12 -0.56 -5.56
CA MET A 114 -3.54 0.18 -4.37
C MET A 114 -5.03 0.51 -4.35
N SER A 115 -5.64 0.81 -5.51
CA SER A 115 -7.06 1.19 -5.58
C SER A 115 -8.01 0.05 -5.17
N VAL A 116 -7.55 -1.20 -5.28
CA VAL A 116 -8.30 -2.40 -4.89
C VAL A 116 -7.76 -3.07 -3.63
N ASN A 117 -6.82 -2.45 -2.92
CA ASN A 117 -6.16 -3.06 -1.76
C ASN A 117 -7.06 -3.02 -0.50
N PRO A 118 -7.57 -4.17 -0.01
CA PRO A 118 -8.44 -4.21 1.15
C PRO A 118 -7.70 -3.85 2.45
N SER A 119 -6.38 -4.09 2.53
CA SER A 119 -5.57 -3.76 3.70
C SER A 119 -5.49 -2.24 3.88
N PHE A 120 -5.48 -1.48 2.78
CA PHE A 120 -5.47 -0.02 2.84
C PHE A 120 -6.71 0.54 3.54
N ALA A 121 -7.88 -0.05 3.29
CA ALA A 121 -9.10 0.40 3.96
C ALA A 121 -9.08 0.09 5.47
N ILE A 122 -8.53 -1.06 5.89
CA ILE A 122 -8.29 -1.34 7.33
C ILE A 122 -7.30 -0.33 7.90
N GLN A 123 -6.18 -0.10 7.21
CA GLN A 123 -5.16 0.87 7.60
C GLN A 123 -5.75 2.27 7.81
N THR A 124 -6.64 2.72 6.92
CA THR A 124 -7.31 4.03 7.05
C THR A 124 -8.18 4.12 8.30
N HIS A 125 -8.89 3.05 8.65
CA HIS A 125 -9.64 2.97 9.90
C HIS A 125 -8.71 3.05 11.11
N LEU A 126 -7.58 2.32 11.08
CA LEU A 126 -6.62 2.30 12.18
C LEU A 126 -5.95 3.67 12.41
N TRP A 127 -5.68 4.46 11.37
CA TRP A 127 -5.16 5.82 11.52
C TRP A 127 -6.04 6.68 12.44
N SER A 128 -7.37 6.54 12.35
CA SER A 128 -8.30 7.28 13.20
C SER A 128 -8.19 6.91 14.69
N LEU A 129 -7.72 5.69 14.99
CA LEU A 129 -7.61 5.15 16.34
C LEU A 129 -6.22 5.38 16.96
N MET A 130 -5.17 5.62 16.15
CA MET A 130 -3.79 5.73 16.64
C MET A 130 -3.58 6.78 17.74
N ARG A 131 -4.39 7.84 17.79
CA ARG A 131 -4.28 8.88 18.83
C ARG A 131 -4.80 8.41 20.19
N SER A 132 -5.80 7.53 20.22
CA SER A 132 -6.41 7.02 21.45
C SER A 132 -5.95 5.60 21.81
N ARG A 133 -5.23 4.92 20.92
CA ARG A 133 -4.77 3.53 21.05
C ARG A 133 -3.26 3.42 20.74
N PRO A 134 -2.38 3.55 21.75
CA PRO A 134 -0.93 3.44 21.56
C PRO A 134 -0.48 2.09 20.96
N ASP A 135 -1.18 1.00 21.31
CA ASP A 135 -0.96 -0.33 20.75
C ASP A 135 -1.16 -0.38 19.23
N ILE A 136 -2.15 0.34 18.71
CA ILE A 136 -2.38 0.47 17.26
C ILE A 136 -1.28 1.30 16.60
N LYS A 137 -0.80 2.36 17.26
CA LYS A 137 0.31 3.16 16.76
C LYS A 137 1.57 2.31 16.54
N ASP A 138 1.90 1.45 17.50
CA ASP A 138 3.09 0.60 17.43
C ASP A 138 2.96 -0.47 16.34
N ARG A 139 1.76 -1.03 16.16
CA ARG A 139 1.44 -1.96 15.05
C ARG A 139 1.57 -1.30 13.69
N MET A 140 0.98 -0.12 13.52
CA MET A 140 1.09 0.66 12.29
C MET A 140 2.55 1.00 11.97
N ALA A 141 3.33 1.42 12.98
CA ALA A 141 4.75 1.68 12.80
C ALA A 141 5.55 0.43 12.39
N THR A 142 5.14 -0.75 12.86
CA THR A 142 5.73 -2.04 12.50
C THR A 142 5.38 -2.42 11.07
N MET A 143 4.09 -2.38 10.70
CA MET A 143 3.63 -2.56 9.33
C MET A 143 4.38 -1.67 8.33
N TYR A 144 4.53 -0.36 8.62
CA TYR A 144 5.27 0.53 7.73
C TYR A 144 6.74 0.15 7.57
N ARG A 145 7.41 -0.33 8.63
CA ARG A 145 8.79 -0.83 8.52
C ARG A 145 8.84 -2.12 7.71
N ASP A 146 7.95 -3.05 8.01
CA ASP A 146 7.91 -4.37 7.38
C ASP A 146 7.57 -4.26 5.89
N PHE A 147 6.79 -3.24 5.49
CA PHE A 147 6.58 -2.91 4.09
C PHE A 147 7.78 -2.19 3.46
N ARG A 148 8.38 -1.21 4.15
CA ARG A 148 9.48 -0.39 3.63
C ARG A 148 10.75 -1.20 3.40
N ASP A 149 11.15 -2.02 4.36
CA ASP A 149 12.48 -2.65 4.36
C ASP A 149 12.66 -3.62 3.18
N PRO A 150 11.67 -4.45 2.78
CA PRO A 150 11.70 -5.24 1.55
C PRO A 150 11.62 -4.40 0.27
N MET A 151 11.02 -3.20 0.31
CA MET A 151 10.92 -2.32 -0.86
C MET A 151 12.23 -1.59 -1.18
N VAL A 152 13.10 -1.37 -0.19
CA VAL A 152 14.42 -0.73 -0.40
C VAL A 152 15.25 -1.42 -1.50
N PRO A 153 15.54 -2.73 -1.43
CA PRO A 153 16.33 -3.39 -2.47
C PRO A 153 15.63 -3.41 -3.83
N ILE A 154 14.28 -3.38 -3.87
CA ILE A 154 13.53 -3.25 -5.13
C ILE A 154 13.75 -1.87 -5.73
N TYR A 155 13.64 -0.79 -4.95
CA TYR A 155 13.93 0.54 -5.43
C TYR A 155 15.37 0.70 -5.91
N GLU A 156 16.34 0.10 -5.21
CA GLU A 156 17.73 0.08 -5.65
C GLU A 156 17.89 -0.62 -7.00
N ALA A 157 17.27 -1.80 -7.17
CA ALA A 157 17.30 -2.54 -8.42
C ALA A 157 16.63 -1.75 -9.57
N VAL A 158 15.44 -1.19 -9.32
CA VAL A 158 14.72 -0.34 -10.28
C VAL A 158 15.58 0.84 -10.69
N LEU A 159 16.11 1.61 -9.75
CA LEU A 159 16.94 2.78 -10.07
C LEU A 159 18.20 2.36 -10.85
N ALA A 160 18.86 1.28 -10.46
CA ALA A 160 20.02 0.76 -11.17
C ALA A 160 19.68 0.34 -12.60
N GLY A 161 18.55 -0.36 -12.82
CA GLY A 161 18.04 -0.73 -14.15
C GLY A 161 17.71 0.49 -15.01
N LEU A 162 17.20 1.56 -14.40
CA LEU A 162 16.97 2.85 -15.05
C LEU A 162 18.27 3.65 -15.32
N GLY A 163 19.43 3.17 -14.89
CA GLY A 163 20.70 3.88 -14.99
C GLY A 163 20.79 5.12 -14.09
N ARG A 164 20.03 5.12 -12.99
CA ARG A 164 19.89 6.24 -12.06
C ARG A 164 20.39 5.88 -10.67
N GLU A 165 20.65 6.92 -9.89
CA GLU A 165 20.94 6.86 -8.47
C GLU A 165 20.18 7.95 -7.73
N LEU A 166 20.04 7.82 -6.41
CA LEU A 166 19.44 8.90 -5.63
C LEU A 166 20.30 10.16 -5.66
N ARG A 167 19.61 11.29 -5.59
CA ARG A 167 20.25 12.58 -5.44
C ARG A 167 20.46 12.90 -3.96
N GLU A 168 21.67 13.29 -3.60
CA GLU A 168 21.97 13.69 -2.23
C GLU A 168 21.14 14.92 -1.79
N PRO A 169 20.77 15.03 -0.49
CA PRO A 169 21.10 14.12 0.61
C PRO A 169 20.08 12.98 0.83
N LEU A 170 19.27 12.65 -0.18
CA LEU A 170 18.23 11.62 -0.04
C LEU A 170 18.83 10.22 0.15
N THR A 171 18.13 9.42 0.92
CA THR A 171 18.43 8.00 1.16
C THR A 171 17.30 7.10 0.64
N MET A 172 17.63 5.87 0.21
CA MET A 172 16.88 4.64 0.54
C MET A 172 15.52 4.84 1.23
N PRO A 173 15.53 4.80 2.58
CA PRO A 173 14.31 4.93 3.37
C PRO A 173 13.51 6.21 3.11
N GLN A 174 14.15 7.35 2.82
CA GLN A 174 13.44 8.59 2.56
C GLN A 174 12.70 8.56 1.24
N LEU A 175 13.30 8.00 0.17
CA LEU A 175 12.58 7.81 -1.10
C LEU A 175 11.36 6.92 -0.88
N SER A 176 11.52 5.79 -0.19
CA SER A 176 10.40 4.87 0.08
C SER A 176 9.28 5.58 0.85
N ASN A 177 9.60 6.37 1.88
CA ASN A 177 8.60 7.15 2.62
C ASN A 177 7.87 8.17 1.72
N ILE A 178 8.59 8.85 0.83
CA ILE A 178 7.99 9.81 -0.13
C ILE A 178 7.03 9.08 -1.08
N MET A 179 7.46 7.94 -1.63
CA MET A 179 6.67 7.14 -2.57
C MET A 179 5.41 6.58 -1.91
N VAL A 180 5.53 6.03 -0.69
CA VAL A 180 4.38 5.56 0.11
C VAL A 180 3.44 6.72 0.42
N GLY A 181 3.94 7.85 0.91
CA GLY A 181 3.10 9.02 1.22
C GLY A 181 2.34 9.55 0.01
N LEU A 182 2.99 9.62 -1.16
CA LEU A 182 2.34 9.98 -2.41
C LEU A 182 1.26 8.97 -2.78
N ALA A 183 1.59 7.67 -2.75
CA ALA A 183 0.67 6.63 -3.16
C ALA A 183 -0.56 6.55 -2.24
N GLU A 184 -0.35 6.53 -0.92
CA GLU A 184 -1.44 6.53 0.07
C GLU A 184 -2.31 7.80 -0.03
N GLY A 185 -1.69 8.98 -0.15
CA GLY A 185 -2.41 10.23 -0.30
C GLY A 185 -3.25 10.31 -1.58
N MET A 186 -2.79 9.67 -2.65
CA MET A 186 -3.53 9.59 -3.91
C MET A 186 -4.64 8.54 -3.81
N THR A 187 -4.39 7.38 -3.18
CA THR A 187 -5.42 6.37 -2.91
C THR A 187 -6.56 6.91 -2.04
N MET A 188 -6.26 7.72 -1.02
CA MET A 188 -7.30 8.42 -0.25
C MET A 188 -8.19 9.28 -1.15
N GLN A 189 -7.60 10.04 -2.08
CA GLN A 189 -8.35 10.90 -2.99
C GLN A 189 -9.21 10.10 -3.98
N ILE A 190 -8.72 8.94 -4.45
CA ILE A 190 -9.52 8.01 -5.28
C ILE A 190 -10.78 7.56 -4.52
N VAL A 191 -10.61 7.17 -3.25
CA VAL A 191 -11.71 6.70 -2.40
C VAL A 191 -12.73 7.81 -2.14
N VAL A 192 -12.28 9.05 -1.98
CA VAL A 192 -13.18 10.21 -1.84
C VAL A 192 -13.96 10.47 -3.14
N GLY A 193 -13.31 10.31 -4.30
CA GLY A 193 -13.90 10.52 -5.61
C GLY A 193 -14.35 11.97 -5.88
N GLY A 194 -15.07 12.16 -6.98
CA GLY A 194 -15.64 13.46 -7.39
C GLY A 194 -14.62 14.45 -7.95
N GLU A 195 -14.90 15.76 -7.83
CA GLU A 195 -14.09 16.85 -8.38
C GLU A 195 -12.65 16.91 -7.84
N PHE A 196 -12.41 16.31 -6.68
CA PHE A 196 -11.11 16.28 -6.00
C PHE A 196 -10.43 14.90 -6.08
N GLY A 197 -10.94 14.00 -6.92
CA GLY A 197 -10.41 12.65 -7.06
C GLY A 197 -9.09 12.63 -7.82
N ALA A 198 -8.06 12.02 -7.23
CA ALA A 198 -6.82 11.74 -7.95
C ALA A 198 -7.11 10.76 -9.08
N THR A 199 -6.63 11.07 -10.29
CA THR A 199 -6.72 10.15 -11.42
C THR A 199 -5.44 9.35 -11.58
N ARG A 200 -5.51 8.25 -12.34
CA ARG A 200 -4.34 7.48 -12.76
C ARG A 200 -3.31 8.38 -13.44
N GLU A 201 -3.77 9.26 -14.33
CA GLU A 201 -2.94 10.18 -15.08
C GLU A 201 -2.25 11.17 -14.13
N THR A 202 -2.96 11.67 -13.12
CA THR A 202 -2.39 12.58 -12.12
C THR A 202 -1.31 11.89 -11.29
N TYR A 203 -1.50 10.60 -10.97
CA TYR A 203 -0.49 9.80 -10.28
C TYR A 203 0.77 9.57 -11.13
N VAL A 204 0.59 9.18 -12.40
CA VAL A 204 1.69 9.02 -13.35
C VAL A 204 2.46 10.33 -13.53
N MET A 205 1.76 11.44 -13.74
CA MET A 205 2.39 12.76 -13.89
C MET A 205 3.19 13.15 -12.66
N ALA A 206 2.66 12.90 -11.46
CA ALA A 206 3.36 13.17 -10.21
C ALA A 206 4.68 12.38 -10.12
N LEU A 207 4.66 11.08 -10.48
CA LEU A 207 5.87 10.25 -10.46
C LEU A 207 6.87 10.62 -11.56
N GLN A 208 6.40 10.91 -12.77
CA GLN A 208 7.24 11.38 -13.87
C GLN A 208 7.91 12.73 -13.55
N ALA A 209 7.24 13.61 -12.80
CA ALA A 209 7.81 14.88 -12.35
C ALA A 209 8.79 14.71 -11.17
N LEU A 210 8.44 13.87 -10.19
CA LEU A 210 9.23 13.69 -8.97
C LEU A 210 10.50 12.88 -9.21
N LEU A 211 10.45 11.79 -9.97
CA LEU A 211 11.60 10.89 -10.11
C LEU A 211 12.85 11.61 -10.66
N PRO A 212 12.79 12.46 -11.71
CA PRO A 212 13.94 13.23 -12.18
C PRO A 212 14.50 14.24 -11.17
N VAL A 213 13.69 14.67 -10.19
CA VAL A 213 14.08 15.58 -9.12
C VAL A 213 14.73 14.82 -7.94
N LEU A 214 14.21 13.64 -7.62
CA LEU A 214 14.69 12.82 -6.50
C LEU A 214 15.91 11.96 -6.87
N THR A 215 16.13 11.73 -8.16
CA THR A 215 17.17 10.84 -8.68
C THR A 215 17.95 11.52 -9.78
N ARG A 216 19.13 11.01 -10.11
CA ARG A 216 20.03 11.57 -11.13
C ARG A 216 20.64 10.47 -11.97
N ALA A 217 21.04 10.80 -13.20
CA ALA A 217 21.87 9.91 -14.01
C ALA A 217 23.28 9.83 -13.39
N ARG A 218 23.97 8.70 -13.57
CA ARG A 218 25.36 8.57 -13.10
C ARG A 218 26.24 9.66 -13.73
N GLY A 219 26.95 10.41 -12.89
CA GLY A 219 27.81 11.53 -13.31
C GLY A 219 27.15 12.91 -13.28
N ASP A 220 25.83 13.01 -13.06
CA ASP A 220 25.18 14.30 -12.75
C ASP A 220 25.48 14.66 -11.28
N SER A 221 26.25 15.73 -11.05
CA SER A 221 26.64 16.15 -9.71
C SER A 221 25.64 17.09 -9.03
N ARG A 222 24.55 17.47 -9.72
CA ARG A 222 23.60 18.44 -9.16
C ARG A 222 22.87 17.87 -7.95
N THR A 223 22.72 18.71 -6.94
CA THR A 223 21.92 18.50 -5.72
C THR A 223 20.43 18.77 -5.98
N ILE A 224 19.57 18.29 -5.08
CA ILE A 224 18.12 18.47 -5.26
C ILE A 224 17.74 19.95 -5.25
N GLN A 225 18.44 20.76 -4.44
CA GLN A 225 18.24 22.20 -4.35
C GLN A 225 18.59 22.91 -5.66
N GLU A 226 19.68 22.51 -6.32
CA GLU A 226 20.09 23.11 -7.60
C GLU A 226 19.08 22.84 -8.71
N VAL A 227 18.59 21.60 -8.82
CA VAL A 227 17.58 21.26 -9.83
C VAL A 227 16.25 21.96 -9.57
N VAL A 228 15.84 22.08 -8.31
CA VAL A 228 14.63 22.83 -7.95
C VAL A 228 14.80 24.32 -8.25
N ALA A 229 15.96 24.90 -7.96
CA ALA A 229 16.25 26.31 -8.26
C ALA A 229 16.24 26.58 -9.77
N GLU A 230 16.88 25.72 -10.56
CA GLU A 230 16.90 25.79 -12.03
C GLU A 230 15.49 25.76 -12.62
N ALA A 231 14.64 24.83 -12.15
CA ALA A 231 13.25 24.74 -12.56
C ALA A 231 12.44 25.99 -12.19
N ALA A 232 12.69 26.56 -11.00
CA ALA A 232 12.02 27.80 -10.56
C ALA A 232 12.40 29.02 -11.41
N THR A 233 13.67 29.12 -11.81
CA THR A 233 14.15 30.22 -12.68
C THR A 233 13.69 30.10 -14.12
N SER A 234 13.40 28.88 -14.60
CA SER A 234 12.93 28.66 -15.98
C SER A 234 11.44 28.98 -16.15
N ALA A 235 10.71 29.20 -15.05
CA ALA A 235 9.28 29.48 -15.03
C ALA A 235 8.92 30.98 -15.02
N THR A 236 9.91 31.87 -14.95
CA THR A 236 9.77 33.33 -14.94
C THR A 236 10.16 33.93 -16.28
#